data_AF-A0A7C5IUY1-F1
#
_entry.id   AF-A0A7C5IUY1-F1
#
_cell.length_a   1.000
_cell.length_b   1.000
_cell.length_c   1.000
_cell.angle_alpha   90.00
_cell.angle_beta   90.00
_cell.angle_gamma   90.00
#
_symmetry.space_group_name_H-M   'P 1'
#
loop_
_entity.id
_entity.type
_entity.pdbx_description
1 polymer ?
#
loop_
_entity_poly.entity_id
_entity_poly.type
_entity_poly.pdbx_seq_one_letter_code
_entity_poly.pdbx_strand_id
1 'polypeptide(L)'
;MVRFPGSDESLDIEGILLRLDEIDALPDDDVACKAEKLAAEQLKMGEVVLETWLVARNGVPTERLKEGFRLLALHAQGAKGVPSFNACRETCREIVYQYNVVAAAENDGDRVRALRMMIMVVRHLALFVSGKLEVAGLGDFCCASKPLHQTGDTLTSSPGL
;
A
#
# COMPACT_ATOMS: atom_id res chain seq x y z
N MET A 1 2.09 -2.08 -15.53
CA MET A 1 3.37 -1.34 -15.38
C MET A 1 3.14 0.12 -15.73
N VAL A 2 3.14 0.98 -14.71
CA VAL A 2 2.81 2.41 -14.84
C VAL A 2 4.11 3.17 -14.72
N ARG A 3 4.43 3.99 -15.73
CA ARG A 3 5.59 4.88 -15.71
C ARG A 3 5.13 6.29 -15.39
N PHE A 4 5.60 6.86 -14.29
CA PHE A 4 5.46 8.29 -14.00
C PHE A 4 6.71 9.03 -14.49
N PRO A 5 6.61 10.29 -14.92
CA PRO A 5 7.73 11.01 -15.50
C PRO A 5 8.81 11.26 -14.43
N GLY A 6 9.97 10.59 -14.56
CA GLY A 6 11.17 10.87 -13.75
C GLY A 6 11.98 9.65 -13.27
N SER A 7 11.47 8.42 -13.36
CA SER A 7 12.21 7.22 -12.95
C SER A 7 11.92 6.02 -13.85
N ASP A 8 12.97 5.28 -14.22
CA ASP A 8 12.92 4.05 -15.02
C ASP A 8 12.59 2.80 -14.18
N GLU A 9 12.30 2.99 -12.88
CA GLU A 9 11.88 1.93 -11.96
C GLU A 9 10.36 1.75 -12.00
N SER A 10 9.92 0.52 -12.23
CA SER A 10 8.56 0.12 -11.87
C SER A 10 8.37 0.30 -10.36
N LEU A 11 7.41 1.12 -9.95
CA LEU A 11 6.98 1.21 -8.55
C LEU A 11 6.52 -0.18 -8.09
N ASP A 12 7.34 -0.83 -7.27
CA ASP A 12 6.96 -1.99 -6.47
C ASP A 12 6.39 -1.53 -5.11
N ILE A 13 6.12 -2.46 -4.22
CA ILE A 13 5.52 -2.13 -2.91
C ILE A 13 6.46 -1.23 -2.08
N GLU A 14 7.78 -1.43 -2.15
CA GLU A 14 8.75 -0.62 -1.41
C GLU A 14 8.79 0.81 -1.94
N GLY A 15 8.89 0.98 -3.27
CA GLY A 15 8.83 2.29 -3.89
C GLY A 15 7.52 3.04 -3.58
N ILE A 16 6.40 2.33 -3.49
CA ILE A 16 5.12 2.93 -3.08
C ILE A 16 5.19 3.44 -1.64
N LEU A 17 5.73 2.65 -0.71
CA LEU A 17 5.83 3.07 0.69
C LEU A 17 6.71 4.31 0.86
N LEU A 18 7.84 4.36 0.15
CA LEU A 18 8.73 5.51 0.10
C LEU A 18 8.02 6.74 -0.46
N ARG A 19 7.32 6.57 -1.59
CA ARG A 19 6.58 7.67 -2.22
C ARG A 19 5.45 8.20 -1.33
N LEU A 20 4.79 7.33 -0.57
CA LEU A 20 3.81 7.75 0.43
C LEU A 20 4.46 8.58 1.55
N ASP A 21 5.67 8.24 2.00
CA ASP A 21 6.41 9.05 2.98
C ASP A 21 6.79 10.43 2.41
N GLU A 22 7.17 10.50 1.14
CA GLU A 22 7.42 11.79 0.47
C GLU A 22 6.17 12.66 0.37
N ILE A 23 5.02 12.08 0.02
CA ILE A 23 3.74 12.81 -0.02
C ILE A 23 3.37 13.25 1.40
N ASP A 24 3.60 12.41 2.41
CA ASP A 24 3.27 12.75 3.79
C ASP A 24 4.14 13.88 4.35
N ALA A 25 5.38 14.00 3.88
CA ALA A 25 6.26 15.09 4.26
C ALA A 25 5.91 16.45 3.61
N LEU A 26 5.00 16.49 2.63
CA LEU A 26 4.61 17.75 1.97
C LEU A 26 3.87 18.68 2.94
N PRO A 27 4.11 20.01 2.88
CA PRO A 27 3.28 20.99 3.57
C PRO A 27 1.83 20.96 3.08
N ASP A 28 0.88 21.28 3.95
CA ASP A 28 -0.55 21.22 3.63
C ASP A 28 -0.94 22.13 2.45
N ASP A 29 -0.33 23.31 2.31
CA ASP A 29 -0.56 24.21 1.16
C ASP A 29 -0.14 23.56 -0.18
N ASP A 30 0.97 22.81 -0.16
CA ASP A 30 1.45 22.06 -1.33
C ASP A 30 0.52 20.89 -1.66
N VAL A 31 0.02 20.20 -0.62
CA VAL A 31 -0.94 19.11 -0.76
C VAL A 31 -2.26 19.63 -1.34
N ALA A 32 -2.78 20.75 -0.82
CA ALA A 32 -4.00 21.38 -1.30
C ALA A 32 -3.88 21.78 -2.77
N CYS A 33 -2.79 22.44 -3.15
CA CYS A 33 -2.52 22.85 -4.54
C CYS A 33 -2.47 21.67 -5.53
N LYS A 34 -2.03 20.49 -5.06
CA LYS A 34 -1.80 19.30 -5.90
C LYS A 34 -2.81 18.19 -5.63
N ALA A 35 -3.91 18.49 -4.95
CA ALA A 35 -4.73 17.49 -4.28
C ALA A 35 -5.26 16.40 -5.23
N GLU A 36 -5.91 16.80 -6.33
CA GLU A 36 -6.47 15.86 -7.30
C GLU A 36 -5.41 14.96 -7.94
N LYS A 37 -4.23 15.52 -8.24
CA LYS A 37 -3.12 14.78 -8.82
C LYS A 37 -2.56 13.76 -7.83
N LEU A 38 -2.36 14.16 -6.58
CA LEU A 38 -1.88 13.27 -5.51
C LEU A 38 -2.91 12.18 -5.20
N ALA A 39 -4.21 12.48 -5.26
CA ALA A 39 -5.26 11.49 -5.05
C ALA A 39 -5.31 10.47 -6.19
N ALA A 40 -5.20 10.91 -7.45
CA ALA A 40 -5.12 10.02 -8.60
C ALA A 40 -3.86 9.14 -8.56
N GLU A 41 -2.72 9.71 -8.14
CA GLU A 41 -1.47 8.98 -7.92
C GLU A 41 -1.64 7.89 -6.86
N GLN A 42 -2.22 8.22 -5.69
CA GLN A 42 -2.44 7.26 -4.61
C GLN A 42 -3.48 6.17 -4.96
N LEU A 43 -4.55 6.52 -5.69
CA LEU A 43 -5.48 5.52 -6.23
C LEU A 43 -4.75 4.52 -7.13
N LYS A 44 -3.83 5.03 -7.98
CA LYS A 44 -3.04 4.18 -8.88
C LYS A 44 -2.03 3.31 -8.13
N MET A 45 -1.43 3.81 -7.05
CA MET A 45 -0.59 3.00 -6.16
C MET A 45 -1.38 1.83 -5.58
N GLY A 46 -2.60 2.05 -5.12
CA GLY A 46 -3.49 0.97 -4.66
C GLY A 46 -3.72 -0.10 -5.74
N GLU A 47 -3.89 0.31 -7.01
CA GLU A 47 -4.01 -0.64 -8.12
C GLU A 47 -2.73 -1.44 -8.33
N VAL A 48 -1.57 -0.78 -8.33
CA VAL A 48 -0.27 -1.44 -8.48
C VAL A 48 -0.04 -2.48 -7.37
N VAL A 49 -0.39 -2.16 -6.13
CA VAL A 49 -0.33 -3.12 -5.01
C VAL A 49 -1.15 -4.39 -5.31
N LEU A 50 -2.37 -4.24 -5.84
CA LEU A 50 -3.20 -5.39 -6.21
C LEU A 50 -2.72 -6.11 -7.47
N GLU A 51 -2.12 -5.40 -8.43
CA GLU A 51 -1.45 -6.00 -9.58
C GLU A 51 -0.31 -6.92 -9.13
N THR A 52 0.52 -6.48 -8.18
CA THR A 52 1.62 -7.28 -7.62
C THR A 52 1.12 -8.61 -7.05
N TRP A 53 0.03 -8.59 -6.28
CA TRP A 53 -0.61 -9.81 -5.77
C TRP A 53 -1.05 -10.77 -6.89
N LEU A 54 -1.67 -10.23 -7.94
CA LEU A 54 -2.19 -11.03 -9.06
C LEU A 54 -1.06 -11.62 -9.90
N VAL A 55 -0.06 -10.80 -10.25
CA VAL A 55 1.09 -11.22 -11.07
C VAL A 55 1.92 -12.27 -10.33
N ALA A 56 2.17 -12.09 -9.03
CA ALA A 56 2.89 -13.07 -8.21
C ALA A 56 2.20 -14.45 -8.18
N ARG A 57 0.90 -14.50 -8.46
CA ARG A 57 0.09 -15.72 -8.55
C ARG A 57 -0.18 -16.16 -9.98
N ASN A 58 0.66 -15.72 -10.93
CA ASN A 58 0.55 -15.99 -12.37
C ASN A 58 -0.79 -15.53 -12.99
N GLY A 59 -1.45 -14.54 -12.36
CA GLY A 59 -2.65 -13.91 -12.87
C GLY A 59 -2.32 -12.71 -13.75
N VAL A 60 -3.17 -12.46 -14.77
CA VAL A 60 -3.14 -11.22 -15.54
C VAL A 60 -4.08 -10.22 -14.87
N PRO A 61 -3.60 -9.04 -14.43
CA PRO A 61 -4.46 -8.02 -13.84
C PRO A 61 -5.58 -7.59 -14.80
N THR A 62 -6.79 -7.42 -14.27
CA THR A 62 -7.94 -7.02 -15.08
C THR A 62 -7.91 -5.53 -15.38
N GLU A 63 -8.26 -5.16 -16.61
CA GLU A 63 -8.53 -3.77 -17.01
C GLU A 63 -9.99 -3.36 -16.83
N ARG A 64 -10.83 -4.25 -16.29
CA ARG A 64 -12.24 -3.94 -16.06
C ARG A 64 -12.41 -2.95 -14.92
N LEU A 65 -13.52 -2.24 -14.96
CA LEU A 65 -14.00 -1.42 -13.85
C LEU A 65 -15.06 -2.18 -13.06
N LYS A 66 -15.08 -1.94 -11.75
CA LYS A 66 -16.19 -2.31 -10.88
C LYS A 66 -16.60 -1.06 -10.12
N GLU A 67 -17.88 -0.70 -10.22
CA GLU A 67 -18.41 0.54 -9.60
C GLU A 67 -17.63 1.80 -10.07
N GLY A 68 -17.10 1.77 -11.30
CA GLY A 68 -16.29 2.87 -11.87
C GLY A 68 -14.79 2.79 -11.59
N PHE A 69 -14.33 1.88 -10.72
CA PHE A 69 -12.93 1.81 -10.30
C PHE A 69 -12.28 0.48 -10.65
N ARG A 70 -11.08 0.53 -11.24
CA ARG A 70 -10.28 -0.66 -11.55
C ARG A 70 -9.73 -1.30 -10.28
N LEU A 71 -9.38 -0.51 -9.27
CA LEU A 71 -9.00 -1.00 -7.92
C LEU A 71 -10.00 -2.03 -7.37
N LEU A 72 -11.31 -1.76 -7.47
CA LEU A 72 -12.35 -2.66 -6.95
C LEU A 72 -12.49 -3.94 -7.78
N ALA A 73 -12.23 -3.87 -9.09
CA ALA A 73 -12.21 -5.03 -9.97
C ALA A 73 -10.98 -5.92 -9.71
N LEU A 74 -9.81 -5.32 -9.50
CA LEU A 74 -8.58 -6.00 -9.11
C LEU A 74 -8.75 -6.72 -7.77
N HIS A 75 -9.33 -6.05 -6.77
CA HIS A 75 -9.61 -6.69 -5.48
C HIS A 75 -10.55 -7.88 -5.66
N ALA A 76 -11.65 -7.72 -6.41
CA ALA A 76 -12.59 -8.79 -6.68
C ALA A 76 -11.94 -9.98 -7.42
N GLN A 77 -10.95 -9.73 -8.28
CA GLN A 77 -10.14 -10.78 -8.91
C GLN A 77 -9.20 -11.44 -7.89
N GLY A 78 -8.46 -10.66 -7.11
CA GLY A 78 -7.46 -11.14 -6.15
C GLY A 78 -8.04 -11.99 -5.01
N ALA A 79 -9.30 -11.73 -4.65
CA ALA A 79 -10.02 -12.49 -3.62
C ALA A 79 -10.55 -13.85 -4.11
N LYS A 80 -10.61 -14.11 -5.42
CA LYS A 80 -11.13 -15.40 -5.94
C LYS A 80 -10.25 -16.56 -5.48
N GLY A 81 -10.89 -17.53 -4.82
CA GLY A 81 -10.21 -18.71 -4.28
C GLY A 81 -9.29 -18.44 -3.08
N VAL A 82 -9.25 -17.20 -2.55
CA VAL A 82 -8.45 -16.84 -1.37
C VAL A 82 -9.31 -16.02 -0.39
N PRO A 83 -10.11 -16.68 0.45
CA PRO A 83 -11.01 -16.00 1.39
C PRO A 83 -10.30 -14.98 2.29
N SER A 84 -9.08 -15.28 2.71
CA SER A 84 -8.30 -14.40 3.59
C SER A 84 -7.82 -13.11 2.90
N PHE A 85 -7.88 -13.03 1.57
CA PHE A 85 -7.55 -11.81 0.81
C PHE A 85 -8.73 -10.83 0.78
N ASN A 86 -9.97 -11.32 0.93
CA ASN A 86 -11.16 -10.47 1.00
C ASN A 86 -11.18 -9.54 2.23
N ALA A 87 -10.26 -9.74 3.18
CA ALA A 87 -10.09 -8.87 4.34
C ALA A 87 -9.71 -7.42 3.99
N CYS A 88 -9.06 -7.19 2.83
CA CYS A 88 -8.72 -5.83 2.39
C CYS A 88 -9.80 -5.15 1.54
N ARG A 89 -11.01 -5.74 1.45
CA ARG A 89 -12.13 -5.19 0.67
C ARG A 89 -12.51 -3.78 1.09
N GLU A 90 -12.69 -3.56 2.39
CA GLU A 90 -13.06 -2.24 2.90
C GLU A 90 -11.91 -1.24 2.79
N THR A 91 -10.66 -1.71 2.90
CA THR A 91 -9.48 -0.87 2.60
C THR A 91 -9.50 -0.35 1.15
N CYS A 92 -9.81 -1.21 0.18
CA CYS A 92 -9.92 -0.78 -1.23
C CYS A 92 -11.07 0.22 -1.45
N ARG A 93 -12.17 0.04 -0.72
CA ARG A 93 -13.33 0.95 -0.80
C ARG A 93 -13.06 2.29 -0.15
N GLU A 94 -12.33 2.28 0.95
CA GLU A 94 -11.92 3.50 1.64
C GLU A 94 -10.99 4.35 0.76
N ILE A 95 -10.06 3.74 0.00
CA ILE A 95 -9.23 4.45 -0.98
C ILE A 95 -10.11 5.15 -2.03
N VAL A 96 -11.10 4.45 -2.57
CA VAL A 96 -12.05 5.01 -3.55
C VAL A 96 -12.89 6.12 -2.92
N TYR A 97 -13.37 5.91 -1.70
CA TYR A 97 -14.16 6.90 -0.98
C TYR A 97 -13.36 8.20 -0.77
N GLN A 98 -12.15 8.11 -0.23
CA GLN A 98 -11.32 9.29 0.01
C GLN A 98 -10.89 9.98 -1.29
N TYR A 99 -10.62 9.22 -2.36
CA TYR A 99 -10.42 9.79 -3.70
C TYR A 99 -11.61 10.64 -4.14
N ASN A 100 -12.84 10.13 -3.96
CA ASN A 100 -14.05 10.88 -4.30
C ASN A 100 -14.27 12.09 -3.39
N VAL A 101 -13.89 12.01 -2.10
CA VAL A 101 -13.93 13.17 -1.19
C VAL A 101 -13.00 14.27 -1.70
N VAL A 102 -11.78 13.94 -2.10
CA VAL A 102 -10.86 14.93 -2.69
C VAL A 102 -11.46 15.58 -3.94
N ALA A 103 -12.05 14.78 -4.83
CA ALA A 103 -12.67 15.27 -6.06
C ALA A 103 -13.92 16.14 -5.83
N ALA A 104 -14.67 15.89 -4.75
CA ALA A 104 -15.90 16.60 -4.43
C ALA A 104 -15.72 17.77 -3.45
N ALA A 105 -14.58 17.84 -2.75
CA ALA A 105 -14.36 18.85 -1.72
C ALA A 105 -14.22 20.27 -2.32
N GLU A 106 -14.96 21.20 -1.72
CA GLU A 106 -14.98 22.63 -2.10
C GLU A 106 -13.93 23.46 -1.34
N ASN A 107 -13.34 22.92 -0.27
CA ASN A 107 -12.33 23.59 0.54
C ASN A 107 -11.05 22.76 0.66
N ASP A 108 -9.94 23.45 0.83
CA ASP A 108 -8.60 22.83 0.89
C ASP A 108 -8.39 21.97 2.13
N GLY A 109 -8.97 22.35 3.27
CA GLY A 109 -8.84 21.58 4.52
C GLY A 109 -9.39 20.15 4.40
N ASP A 110 -10.53 19.98 3.74
CA ASP A 110 -11.12 18.67 3.51
C ASP A 110 -10.35 17.85 2.47
N ARG A 111 -9.80 18.49 1.43
CA ARG A 111 -8.90 17.84 0.46
C ARG A 111 -7.65 17.32 1.12
N VAL A 112 -7.00 18.14 1.93
CA VAL A 112 -5.80 17.76 2.69
C VAL A 112 -6.12 16.60 3.62
N ARG A 113 -7.19 16.71 4.42
CA ARG A 113 -7.60 15.65 5.35
C ARG A 113 -7.84 14.32 4.63
N ALA A 114 -8.58 14.33 3.52
CA ALA A 114 -8.85 13.14 2.74
C ALA A 114 -7.58 12.54 2.14
N LEU A 115 -6.63 13.37 1.66
CA LEU A 115 -5.34 12.90 1.19
C LEU A 115 -4.49 12.25 2.27
N ARG A 116 -4.44 12.83 3.48
CA ARG A 116 -3.74 12.20 4.62
C ARG A 116 -4.36 10.85 4.98
N MET A 117 -5.69 10.75 4.90
CA MET A 117 -6.37 9.46 5.07
C MET A 117 -6.01 8.47 3.97
N MET A 118 -5.96 8.89 2.70
CA MET A 118 -5.52 8.03 1.59
C MET A 118 -4.13 7.46 1.84
N ILE A 119 -3.18 8.26 2.35
CA ILE A 119 -1.81 7.80 2.62
C ILE A 119 -1.83 6.61 3.59
N MET A 120 -2.53 6.73 4.71
CA MET A 120 -2.62 5.66 5.71
C MET A 120 -3.29 4.40 5.14
N VAL A 121 -4.34 4.56 4.34
CA VAL A 121 -5.11 3.43 3.81
C VAL A 121 -4.37 2.72 2.68
N VAL A 122 -3.69 3.44 1.79
CA VAL A 122 -2.83 2.84 0.75
C VAL A 122 -1.62 2.17 1.40
N ARG A 123 -1.00 2.77 2.41
CA ARG A 123 0.07 2.15 3.20
C ARG A 123 -0.40 0.85 3.84
N HIS A 124 -1.58 0.84 4.46
CA HIS A 124 -2.15 -0.37 5.02
C HIS A 124 -2.37 -1.46 3.96
N LEU A 125 -2.89 -1.11 2.78
CA LEU A 125 -3.06 -2.06 1.69
C LEU A 125 -1.72 -2.64 1.22
N ALA A 126 -0.70 -1.80 1.06
CA ALA A 126 0.66 -2.19 0.68
C ALA A 126 1.27 -3.19 1.68
N LEU A 127 1.21 -2.86 2.98
CA LEU A 127 1.71 -3.74 4.04
C LEU A 127 0.91 -5.05 4.14
N PHE A 128 -0.41 -5.00 4.01
CA PHE A 128 -1.26 -6.19 3.99
C PHE A 128 -0.88 -7.13 2.84
N VAL A 129 -0.74 -6.62 1.62
CA VAL A 129 -0.38 -7.43 0.46
C VAL A 129 1.05 -7.95 0.55
N SER A 130 2.00 -7.14 1.05
CA SER A 130 3.36 -7.61 1.33
C SER A 130 3.35 -8.82 2.27
N GLY A 131 2.61 -8.75 3.38
CA GLY A 131 2.48 -9.88 4.31
C GLY A 131 1.79 -11.10 3.69
N LYS A 132 0.83 -10.91 2.77
CA LYS A 132 0.21 -12.02 2.02
C LYS A 132 1.19 -12.70 1.08
N LEU A 133 2.02 -11.93 0.41
CA LEU A 133 3.07 -12.42 -0.47
C LEU A 133 4.10 -13.23 0.34
N GLU A 134 4.49 -12.73 1.52
CA GLU A 134 5.41 -13.42 2.44
C GLU A 134 4.86 -14.77 2.90
N VAL A 135 3.62 -14.79 3.41
CA VAL A 135 2.97 -16.03 3.87
C VAL A 135 2.79 -17.05 2.74
N ALA A 136 2.64 -16.58 1.50
CA ALA A 136 2.51 -17.44 0.33
C ALA A 136 3.87 -17.91 -0.24
N GLY A 137 5.00 -17.41 0.29
CA GLY A 137 6.33 -17.64 -0.27
C GLY A 137 6.51 -17.06 -1.68
N LEU A 138 5.80 -15.96 -1.98
CA LEU A 138 5.75 -15.34 -3.29
C LEU A 138 6.52 -14.02 -3.27
N GLY A 139 7.79 -14.04 -3.67
CA GLY A 139 8.68 -12.86 -3.71
C GLY A 139 10.03 -13.12 -3.04
N ASP A 140 10.97 -12.21 -3.26
CA ASP A 140 12.30 -12.28 -2.66
C ASP A 140 12.30 -11.62 -1.29
N PHE A 141 11.88 -12.37 -0.27
CA PHE A 141 11.98 -11.94 1.12
C PHE A 141 13.41 -12.14 1.59
N CYS A 142 14.19 -11.07 1.61
CA CYS A 142 15.50 -11.10 2.22
C CYS A 142 15.31 -11.31 3.73
N CYS A 143 15.53 -12.54 4.19
CA CYS A 143 15.57 -12.95 5.60
C CYS A 143 16.71 -12.25 6.37
N ALA A 144 16.67 -10.92 6.50
CA ALA A 144 17.43 -10.19 7.49
C ALA A 144 16.62 -10.15 8.78
N SER A 145 16.37 -11.33 9.36
CA SER A 145 15.87 -11.46 10.72
C SER A 145 16.94 -10.89 11.66
N LYS A 146 16.92 -9.59 11.92
CA LYS A 146 17.65 -9.01 13.05
C LYS A 146 17.04 -9.63 14.31
N PRO A 147 17.76 -10.44 15.11
CA PRO A 147 17.20 -11.00 16.32
C PRO A 147 16.89 -9.86 17.30
N LEU A 148 15.60 -9.71 17.65
CA LEU A 148 15.11 -8.70 18.60
C LEU A 148 15.42 -9.01 20.07
N HIS A 149 16.25 -10.02 20.35
CA HIS A 149 16.77 -10.29 21.68
C HIS A 149 18.28 -10.55 21.58
N GLN A 150 19.10 -9.52 21.81
CA GLN A 150 20.43 -9.75 22.35
C GLN A 150 20.25 -10.25 23.77
N THR A 151 20.72 -11.48 24.00
CA THR A 151 20.80 -12.19 25.27
C THR A 151 21.62 -11.37 26.27
N GLY A 152 20.94 -10.54 27.06
CA GLY A 152 21.48 -9.96 28.28
C GLY A 152 21.08 -10.82 29.46
N ASP A 153 21.62 -12.04 29.55
CA ASP A 153 21.47 -12.89 30.72
C ASP A 153 22.85 -13.42 31.12
N THR A 154 23.64 -12.53 31.71
CA THR A 154 24.87 -12.89 32.41
C THR A 154 24.48 -13.57 33.73
N LEU A 155 24.06 -14.83 33.66
CA LEU A 155 24.03 -15.68 34.85
C LEU A 155 25.47 -16.08 35.17
N THR A 156 26.07 -15.33 36.09
CA THR A 156 27.26 -15.74 36.83
C THR A 156 26.96 -17.01 37.63
N SER A 157 27.33 -18.17 37.10
CA SER A 157 27.48 -19.39 37.87
C SER A 157 28.94 -19.50 38.34
N SER A 158 29.19 -19.13 39.60
CA SER A 158 30.43 -19.47 40.29
C SER A 158 30.55 -20.98 40.45
N PRO A 159 31.73 -21.59 40.21
CA PRO A 159 31.98 -22.97 40.57
C PRO A 159 32.27 -23.09 42.07
N GLY A 160 31.65 -24.08 42.71
CA GLY A 160 31.93 -24.42 44.09
C GLY A 160 33.31 -25.07 44.26
N LEU A 161 34.02 -24.63 45.29
CA LEU A 161 34.88 -25.38 46.19
C LEU A 161 34.86 -24.67 47.55
#